data_AF-A0ABD8AX71-F1
#
_entry.id   AF-A0ABD8AX71-F1
#
_cell.length_a   1.000
_cell.length_b   1.000
_cell.length_c   1.000
_cell.angle_alpha   90.00
_cell.angle_beta   90.00
_cell.angle_gamma   90.00
#
_symmetry.space_group_name_H-M   'P 1'
#
loop_
_entity.id
_entity.type
_entity.pdbx_description
1 polymer ?
#
loop_
_entity_poly.entity_id
_entity_poly.type
_entity_poly.pdbx_seq_one_letter_code
_entity_poly.pdbx_strand_id
1 'polypeptide(L)'
;MQELFKKIIKTDVKPVFAKHGYSKKNLNFYKADGNLAYKFNIQRAKYNTSRQVQFYVNCGVHSTELAELHSVGLNGDILEFTSHFTCRIREIAPSAPAHYTLTPDIDPDALSKELVSHLEEGMSFLHSLTGAKDIVHYYMDKTALYLSEVTFRFLLKAGNTEEAKHYLQQLYAKYGAEKRWTILEKKYAAVFAEYGL
;
A
#
# COMPACT_ATOMS: atom_id res chain seq x y z
N MET A 1 1.27 20.14 -21.32
CA MET A 1 0.79 18.98 -20.52
C MET A 1 0.65 19.23 -19.03
N GLN A 2 1.45 20.12 -18.41
CA GLN A 2 1.32 20.45 -16.98
C GLN A 2 -0.06 20.99 -16.58
N GLU A 3 -0.62 21.92 -17.37
CA GLU A 3 -1.95 22.47 -17.12
C GLU A 3 -3.06 21.44 -17.35
N LEU A 4 -2.89 20.55 -18.34
CA LEU A 4 -3.82 19.44 -18.55
C LEU A 4 -3.86 18.50 -17.35
N PHE A 5 -2.69 18.12 -16.83
CA PHE A 5 -2.60 17.33 -15.59
C PHE A 5 -3.34 18.01 -14.44
N LYS A 6 -3.09 19.31 -14.19
CA LYS A 6 -3.79 20.05 -13.13
C LYS A 6 -5.29 20.09 -13.34
N LYS A 7 -5.75 20.22 -14.60
CA LYS A 7 -7.16 20.19 -14.97
C LYS A 7 -7.78 18.83 -14.60
N ILE A 8 -7.22 17.72 -15.09
CA ILE A 8 -7.68 16.35 -14.81
C ILE A 8 -7.76 16.09 -13.30
N ILE A 9 -6.72 16.49 -12.55
CA ILE A 9 -6.72 16.34 -11.08
C ILE A 9 -7.88 17.11 -10.42
N LYS A 10 -8.18 18.31 -10.93
CA LYS A 10 -9.21 19.19 -10.35
C LYS A 10 -10.63 18.75 -10.76
N THR A 11 -10.84 18.38 -12.02
CA THR A 11 -12.17 18.17 -12.60
C THR A 11 -12.63 16.73 -12.51
N ASP A 12 -11.72 15.76 -12.52
CA ASP A 12 -12.09 14.35 -12.67
C ASP A 12 -11.65 13.55 -11.44
N VAL A 13 -10.37 13.65 -11.04
CA VAL A 13 -9.82 12.87 -9.93
C VAL A 13 -10.31 13.36 -8.57
N LYS A 14 -10.31 14.67 -8.31
CA LYS A 14 -10.77 15.19 -7.01
C LYS A 14 -12.25 14.86 -6.77
N PRO A 15 -13.18 15.06 -7.73
CA PRO A 15 -14.59 14.74 -7.50
C PRO A 15 -14.86 13.26 -7.27
N VAL A 16 -14.20 12.33 -7.98
CA VAL A 16 -14.39 10.90 -7.72
C VAL A 16 -13.94 10.54 -6.29
N PHE A 17 -12.79 11.02 -5.83
CA PHE A 17 -12.35 10.79 -4.45
C PHE A 17 -13.31 11.41 -3.42
N ALA A 18 -13.80 12.63 -3.67
CA ALA A 18 -14.75 13.30 -2.77
C ALA A 18 -16.08 12.54 -2.66
N LYS A 19 -16.60 11.99 -3.77
CA LYS A 19 -17.80 11.13 -3.78
C LYS A 19 -17.65 9.91 -2.85
N HIS A 20 -16.44 9.38 -2.72
CA HIS A 20 -16.12 8.26 -1.84
C HIS A 20 -15.62 8.69 -0.44
N GLY A 21 -15.77 9.97 -0.06
CA GLY A 21 -15.44 10.47 1.27
C GLY A 21 -13.95 10.73 1.52
N TYR A 22 -13.12 10.78 0.47
CA TYR A 22 -11.71 11.15 0.62
C TYR A 22 -11.52 12.66 0.69
N SER A 23 -10.68 13.09 1.63
CA SER A 23 -10.13 14.44 1.70
C SER A 23 -8.84 14.55 0.86
N LYS A 24 -8.50 15.74 0.37
CA LYS A 24 -7.31 15.97 -0.47
C LYS A 24 -6.30 16.87 0.22
N LYS A 25 -5.03 16.48 0.22
CA LYS A 25 -3.87 17.33 0.55
C LYS A 25 -2.79 17.17 -0.53
N ASN A 26 -2.60 18.22 -1.34
CA ASN A 26 -1.76 18.16 -2.55
C ASN A 26 -2.20 17.04 -3.50
N LEU A 27 -1.30 16.15 -3.91
CA LEU A 27 -1.61 14.99 -4.75
C LEU A 27 -1.90 13.73 -3.93
N ASN A 28 -2.22 13.89 -2.65
CA ASN A 28 -2.61 12.81 -1.76
C ASN A 28 -4.09 12.93 -1.41
N PHE A 29 -4.75 11.78 -1.33
CA PHE A 29 -6.15 11.61 -1.00
C PHE A 29 -6.25 10.65 0.17
N TYR A 30 -6.99 11.03 1.21
CA TYR A 30 -7.06 10.29 2.47
C TYR A 30 -8.50 10.08 2.91
N LYS A 31 -8.80 8.88 3.38
CA LYS A 31 -10.07 8.56 4.05
C LYS A 31 -9.76 7.76 5.31
N ALA A 32 -10.29 8.18 6.43
CA ALA A 32 -10.35 7.35 7.64
C ALA A 32 -11.66 6.56 7.63
N ASP A 33 -11.62 5.33 8.14
CA ASP A 33 -12.78 4.47 8.34
C ASP A 33 -12.51 3.49 9.49
N GLY A 34 -13.07 3.79 10.66
CA GLY A 34 -12.76 3.04 11.88
C GLY A 34 -11.26 2.97 12.15
N ASN A 35 -10.74 1.74 12.26
CA ASN A 35 -9.32 1.45 12.54
C ASN A 35 -8.43 1.46 11.29
N LEU A 36 -8.99 1.79 10.12
CA LEU A 36 -8.25 1.84 8.86
C LEU A 36 -8.20 3.27 8.32
N ALA A 37 -7.07 3.62 7.71
CA ALA A 37 -6.92 4.85 6.93
C ALA A 37 -6.38 4.53 5.55
N TYR A 38 -7.16 4.87 4.52
CA TYR A 38 -6.87 4.67 3.12
C TYR A 38 -6.16 5.88 2.53
N LYS A 39 -5.19 5.63 1.65
CA LYS A 39 -4.43 6.66 0.96
C LYS A 39 -4.29 6.33 -0.53
N PHE A 40 -4.54 7.33 -1.36
CA PHE A 40 -4.08 7.34 -2.74
C PHE A 40 -3.11 8.51 -2.94
N ASN A 41 -2.04 8.28 -3.70
CA ASN A 41 -1.08 9.31 -4.06
C ASN A 41 -0.83 9.29 -5.57
N ILE A 42 -1.08 10.44 -6.21
CA ILE A 42 -0.77 10.66 -7.62
C ILE A 42 0.68 11.16 -7.71
N GLN A 43 1.61 10.23 -7.88
CA GLN A 43 3.04 10.52 -7.88
C GLN A 43 3.51 10.89 -9.28
N ARG A 44 3.95 12.13 -9.45
CA ARG A 44 4.59 12.55 -10.69
C ARG A 44 5.94 11.84 -10.89
N ALA A 45 6.23 11.44 -12.13
CA ALA A 45 7.55 10.96 -12.50
C ALA A 45 8.61 12.05 -12.30
N LYS A 46 9.86 11.64 -12.04
CA LYS A 46 10.99 12.55 -11.79
C LYS A 46 11.26 13.48 -12.97
N TYR A 47 11.16 12.95 -14.19
CA TYR A 47 11.47 13.69 -15.42
C TYR A 47 10.17 13.97 -16.19
N ASN A 48 9.66 15.19 -16.06
CA ASN A 48 8.51 15.69 -16.80
C ASN A 48 8.91 16.91 -17.63
N THR A 49 8.30 17.09 -18.79
CA THR A 49 8.57 18.22 -19.70
C THR A 49 7.32 19.08 -19.92
N SER A 50 7.41 20.08 -20.79
CA SER A 50 6.23 20.85 -21.23
C SER A 50 5.30 20.01 -22.10
N ARG A 51 5.87 19.11 -22.91
CA ARG A 51 5.17 18.23 -23.86
C ARG A 51 4.75 16.88 -23.29
N GLN A 52 5.31 16.46 -22.16
CA GLN A 52 4.99 15.17 -21.55
C GLN A 52 4.87 15.28 -20.03
N VAL A 53 3.80 14.71 -19.49
CA VAL A 53 3.66 14.47 -18.04
C VAL A 53 3.37 13.00 -17.80
N GLN A 54 4.22 12.33 -17.04
CA GLN A 54 4.01 10.98 -16.56
C GLN A 54 3.75 10.97 -15.06
N PHE A 55 2.85 10.10 -14.63
CA PHE A 55 2.56 9.88 -13.21
C PHE A 55 2.14 8.45 -12.93
N TYR A 56 2.25 8.08 -11.66
CA TYR A 56 1.85 6.81 -11.10
C TYR A 56 0.75 7.04 -10.08
N VAL A 57 -0.06 6.01 -9.82
CA VAL A 57 -1.00 5.99 -8.71
C VAL A 57 -0.53 4.97 -7.68
N ASN A 58 -0.17 5.47 -6.50
CA ASN A 58 0.17 4.65 -5.33
C ASN A 58 -1.05 4.51 -4.44
N CYS A 59 -1.25 3.33 -3.90
CA CYS A 59 -2.34 2.99 -3.00
C CYS A 59 -1.75 2.54 -1.67
N GLY A 60 -2.43 2.82 -0.56
CA GLY A 60 -2.00 2.34 0.73
C GLY A 60 -3.11 2.29 1.76
N VAL A 61 -2.94 1.41 2.75
CA VAL A 61 -3.82 1.31 3.91
C VAL A 61 -2.97 1.32 5.17
N HIS A 62 -3.31 2.18 6.11
CA HIS A 62 -2.81 2.14 7.47
C HIS A 62 -3.85 1.44 8.34
N SER A 63 -3.39 0.63 9.30
CA SER A 63 -4.21 -0.06 10.28
C SER A 63 -3.67 0.31 11.65
N THR A 64 -4.53 0.84 12.51
CA THR A 64 -4.15 1.20 13.89
C THR A 64 -3.69 -0.03 14.67
N GLU A 65 -4.38 -1.16 14.51
CA GLU A 65 -4.03 -2.42 15.15
C GLU A 65 -2.62 -2.91 14.74
N LEU A 66 -2.28 -2.82 13.45
CA LEU A 66 -0.92 -3.18 13.00
C LEU A 66 0.12 -2.14 13.45
N ALA A 67 -0.26 -0.88 13.60
CA ALA A 67 0.63 0.16 14.12
C ALA A 67 1.03 -0.11 15.58
N GLU A 68 0.12 -0.64 16.40
CA GLU A 68 0.40 -1.04 17.78
C GLU A 68 1.39 -2.21 17.88
N LEU A 69 1.47 -3.03 16.84
CA LEU A 69 2.39 -4.16 16.76
C LEU A 69 3.75 -3.77 16.17
N HIS A 70 3.87 -2.54 15.66
CA HIS A 70 5.13 -2.05 15.14
C HIS A 70 6.10 -1.83 16.30
N SER A 71 7.29 -2.42 16.20
CA SER A 71 8.43 -2.07 17.04
C SER A 71 8.68 -0.58 16.86
N VAL A 72 8.37 0.22 17.88
CA VAL A 72 8.68 1.66 17.90
C VAL A 72 10.17 1.77 17.59
N GLY A 73 10.55 2.69 16.69
CA GLY A 73 11.97 2.99 16.51
C GLY A 73 12.60 3.31 17.87
N LEU A 74 13.92 3.13 18.01
CA LEU A 74 14.68 3.35 19.26
C LEU A 74 14.39 4.70 19.97
N ASN A 75 13.73 5.65 19.32
CA ASN A 75 13.43 6.99 19.81
C ASN A 75 11.97 7.22 20.23
N GLY A 76 11.10 6.21 20.27
CA GLY A 76 9.74 6.39 20.79
C GLY A 76 8.74 7.05 19.82
N ASP A 77 9.18 7.46 18.62
CA ASP A 77 8.33 8.16 17.67
C ASP A 77 7.30 7.22 17.03
N ILE A 78 6.01 7.51 17.25
CA ILE A 78 4.92 6.99 16.43
C ILE A 78 5.09 7.64 15.05
N LEU A 79 5.52 6.87 14.06
CA LEU A 79 5.58 7.32 12.67
C LEU A 79 4.15 7.56 12.19
N GLU A 80 3.72 8.81 12.21
CA GLU A 80 2.50 9.26 11.56
C GLU A 80 2.49 8.74 10.11
N PHE A 81 1.59 7.80 9.83
CA PHE A 81 1.25 7.25 8.51
C PHE A 81 2.30 6.39 7.78
N THR A 82 2.97 5.45 8.45
CA THR A 82 3.42 4.25 7.72
C THR A 82 2.20 3.44 7.29
N SER A 83 1.96 3.35 5.98
CA SER A 83 0.97 2.41 5.44
C SER A 83 1.49 0.99 5.70
N HIS A 84 0.60 0.09 6.14
CA HIS A 84 0.89 -1.33 6.33
C HIS A 84 0.55 -2.14 5.08
N PHE A 85 -0.35 -1.61 4.25
CA PHE A 85 -0.53 -2.05 2.87
C PHE A 85 0.00 -0.96 1.94
N THR A 86 0.78 -1.33 0.93
CA THR A 86 1.27 -0.41 -0.10
C THR A 86 1.41 -1.14 -1.43
N CYS A 87 0.95 -0.51 -2.51
CA CYS A 87 1.10 -1.03 -3.88
C CYS A 87 0.96 0.07 -4.93
N ARG A 88 1.37 -0.22 -6.17
CA ARG A 88 0.89 0.54 -7.34
C ARG A 88 -0.55 0.13 -7.64
N ILE A 89 -1.36 1.05 -8.17
CA ILE A 89 -2.77 0.75 -8.49
C ILE A 89 -2.93 -0.47 -9.40
N ARG A 90 -2.01 -0.67 -10.36
CA ARG A 90 -2.02 -1.83 -11.27
C ARG A 90 -1.99 -3.19 -10.57
N GLU A 91 -1.45 -3.25 -9.35
CA GLU A 91 -1.41 -4.50 -8.58
C GLU A 91 -2.79 -4.91 -8.03
N ILE A 92 -3.72 -3.96 -7.93
CA ILE A 92 -5.06 -4.14 -7.36
C ILE A 92 -6.19 -3.80 -8.34
N ALA A 93 -5.85 -3.11 -9.44
CA ALA A 93 -6.72 -2.85 -10.58
C ALA A 93 -5.94 -3.27 -11.85
N PRO A 94 -6.01 -4.55 -12.27
CA PRO A 94 -5.18 -5.08 -13.36
C PRO A 94 -5.38 -4.40 -14.72
N SER A 95 -6.54 -3.76 -14.91
CA SER A 95 -6.89 -2.92 -16.05
C SER A 95 -6.00 -1.66 -16.16
N ALA A 96 -5.46 -1.19 -15.04
CA ALA A 96 -4.67 0.03 -14.99
C ALA A 96 -3.27 -0.15 -15.62
N PRO A 97 -2.76 0.88 -16.32
CA PRO A 97 -1.41 0.83 -16.85
C PRO A 97 -0.37 0.94 -15.72
N ALA A 98 0.89 0.59 -16.01
CA ALA A 98 1.98 0.72 -15.05
C ALA A 98 2.21 2.19 -14.63
N HIS A 99 1.92 3.13 -15.53
CA HIS A 99 1.91 4.56 -15.32
C HIS A 99 1.01 5.21 -16.37
N TYR A 100 0.57 6.44 -16.10
CA TYR A 100 -0.19 7.26 -17.04
C TYR A 100 0.74 8.28 -17.68
N THR A 101 0.54 8.54 -18.97
CA THR A 101 1.33 9.51 -19.72
C THR A 101 0.41 10.45 -20.49
N LEU A 102 0.60 11.75 -20.28
CA LEU A 102 -0.04 12.82 -21.03
C LEU A 102 0.93 13.33 -22.08
N THR A 103 0.53 13.28 -23.35
CA THR A 103 1.24 13.81 -24.51
C THR A 103 0.31 14.72 -25.33
N PRO A 104 0.78 15.49 -26.32
CA PRO A 104 -0.08 16.39 -27.09
C PRO A 104 -1.16 15.68 -27.93
N ASP A 105 -0.95 14.41 -28.25
CA ASP A 105 -1.81 13.55 -29.07
C ASP A 105 -2.79 12.71 -28.25
N ILE A 106 -2.71 12.74 -26.92
CA ILE A 106 -3.62 11.98 -26.05
C ILE A 106 -5.05 12.55 -26.14
N ASP A 107 -6.05 11.67 -26.17
CA ASP A 107 -7.44 12.06 -25.90
C ASP A 107 -7.61 12.25 -24.38
N PRO A 108 -7.78 13.50 -23.90
CA PRO A 108 -7.87 13.74 -22.46
C PRO A 108 -9.13 13.17 -21.83
N ASP A 109 -10.24 13.11 -22.55
CA ASP A 109 -11.52 12.66 -22.02
C ASP A 109 -11.52 11.13 -21.91
N ALA A 110 -10.93 10.43 -22.89
CA ALA A 110 -10.72 8.98 -22.81
C ALA A 110 -9.81 8.61 -21.64
N LEU A 111 -8.64 9.27 -21.50
CA LEU A 111 -7.72 9.01 -20.40
C LEU A 111 -8.32 9.34 -19.03
N SER A 112 -9.10 10.43 -18.91
CA SER A 112 -9.79 10.75 -17.67
C SER A 112 -10.82 9.68 -17.29
N LYS A 113 -11.59 9.14 -18.24
CA LYS A 113 -12.55 8.06 -17.99
C LYS A 113 -11.85 6.77 -17.53
N GLU A 114 -10.78 6.37 -18.21
CA GLU A 114 -9.98 5.21 -17.81
C GLU A 114 -9.39 5.40 -16.41
N LEU A 115 -8.76 6.55 -16.14
CA LEU A 115 -8.19 6.85 -14.83
C LEU A 115 -9.25 6.79 -13.73
N VAL A 116 -10.44 7.37 -13.94
CA VAL A 116 -11.53 7.33 -12.97
C VAL A 116 -11.99 5.89 -12.73
N SER A 117 -12.17 5.09 -13.79
CA SER A 117 -12.54 3.67 -13.66
C SER A 117 -11.52 2.88 -12.85
N HIS A 118 -10.23 3.07 -13.13
CA HIS A 118 -9.16 2.39 -12.40
C HIS A 118 -9.10 2.84 -10.93
N LEU A 119 -9.35 4.12 -10.64
CA LEU A 119 -9.43 4.63 -9.28
C LEU A 119 -10.60 4.02 -8.51
N GLU A 120 -11.77 3.86 -9.15
CA GLU A 120 -12.94 3.19 -8.54
C GLU A 120 -12.67 1.70 -8.28
N GLU A 121 -12.03 0.99 -9.21
CA GLU A 121 -11.59 -0.41 -9.02
C GLU A 121 -10.59 -0.53 -7.86
N GLY A 122 -9.59 0.34 -7.83
CA GLY A 122 -8.60 0.39 -6.74
C GLY A 122 -9.23 0.71 -5.39
N MET A 123 -10.19 1.64 -5.33
CA MET A 123 -10.94 1.95 -4.10
C MET A 123 -11.75 0.74 -3.64
N SER A 124 -12.44 0.05 -4.56
CA SER A 124 -13.20 -1.16 -4.26
C SER A 124 -12.32 -2.25 -3.65
N PHE A 125 -11.12 -2.48 -4.20
CA PHE A 125 -10.16 -3.42 -3.62
C PHE A 125 -9.69 -2.98 -2.23
N LEU A 126 -9.30 -1.72 -2.06
CA LEU A 126 -8.85 -1.26 -0.74
C LEU A 126 -9.96 -1.38 0.31
N HIS A 127 -11.21 -1.10 -0.04
CA HIS A 127 -12.35 -1.21 0.87
C HIS A 127 -12.75 -2.65 1.17
N SER A 128 -12.31 -3.63 0.37
CA SER A 128 -12.46 -5.05 0.74
C SER A 128 -11.47 -5.49 1.82
N LEU A 129 -10.45 -4.68 2.13
CA LEU A 129 -9.61 -4.86 3.31
C LEU A 129 -10.35 -4.24 4.51
N THR A 130 -10.93 -5.09 5.34
CA THR A 130 -11.80 -4.71 6.45
C THR A 130 -11.08 -4.66 7.79
N GLY A 131 -9.88 -5.24 7.89
CA GLY A 131 -9.07 -5.17 9.11
C GLY A 131 -7.60 -5.56 8.92
N ALA A 132 -6.86 -5.60 10.03
CA ALA A 132 -5.45 -5.99 10.08
C ALA A 132 -5.20 -7.39 9.49
N LYS A 133 -6.10 -8.34 9.79
CA LYS A 133 -6.03 -9.72 9.32
C LYS A 133 -5.99 -9.82 7.79
N ASP A 134 -6.83 -9.04 7.09
CA ASP A 134 -6.88 -9.06 5.63
C ASP A 134 -5.56 -8.59 5.01
N ILE A 135 -4.94 -7.56 5.60
CA ILE A 135 -3.63 -7.05 5.17
C ILE A 135 -2.54 -8.10 5.43
N VAL A 136 -2.56 -8.75 6.61
CA VAL A 136 -1.61 -9.81 6.97
C VAL A 136 -1.72 -10.98 6.00
N HIS A 137 -2.93 -11.49 5.76
CA HIS A 137 -3.17 -12.59 4.84
C HIS A 137 -2.75 -12.24 3.41
N TYR A 138 -3.04 -11.02 2.95
CA TYR A 138 -2.59 -10.56 1.63
C TYR A 138 -1.06 -10.68 1.45
N TYR A 139 -0.27 -10.32 2.47
CA TYR A 139 1.19 -10.45 2.40
C TYR A 139 1.68 -11.88 2.63
N MET A 140 0.96 -12.67 3.41
CA MET A 140 1.24 -14.10 3.57
C MET A 140 1.06 -14.87 2.27
N ASP A 141 -0.05 -14.67 1.56
CA ASP A 141 -0.34 -15.31 0.27
C ASP A 141 0.71 -14.99 -0.80
N LYS A 142 1.34 -13.81 -0.70
CA LYS A 142 2.44 -13.39 -1.58
C LYS A 142 3.81 -13.86 -1.10
N THR A 143 3.88 -14.47 0.07
CA THR A 143 5.12 -14.82 0.76
C THR A 143 6.07 -13.61 0.77
N ALA A 144 5.62 -12.50 1.38
CA ALA A 144 6.30 -11.22 1.30
C ALA A 144 7.17 -10.92 2.53
N LEU A 145 8.42 -10.50 2.31
CA LEU A 145 9.27 -10.01 3.41
C LEU A 145 8.76 -8.69 4.01
N TYR A 146 8.06 -7.89 3.21
CA TYR A 146 7.43 -6.67 3.71
C TYR A 146 6.35 -7.02 4.74
N LEU A 147 6.31 -6.27 5.84
CA LEU A 147 5.40 -6.48 6.97
C LEU A 147 5.56 -7.84 7.71
N SER A 148 6.56 -8.66 7.38
CA SER A 148 6.67 -10.02 7.93
C SER A 148 6.83 -10.05 9.46
N GLU A 149 7.59 -9.12 10.04
CA GLU A 149 7.76 -9.02 11.50
C GLU A 149 6.43 -8.71 12.19
N VAL A 150 5.70 -7.71 11.69
CA VAL A 150 4.38 -7.32 12.19
C VAL A 150 3.39 -8.47 12.01
N THR A 151 3.49 -9.21 10.89
CA THR A 151 2.71 -10.42 10.65
C THR A 151 2.96 -11.48 11.72
N PHE A 152 4.22 -11.76 12.06
CA PHE A 152 4.52 -12.70 13.15
C PHE A 152 3.95 -12.22 14.49
N ARG A 153 4.14 -10.95 14.85
CA ARG A 153 3.57 -10.38 16.08
C ARG A 153 2.05 -10.49 16.10
N PHE A 154 1.39 -10.21 14.98
CA PHE A 154 -0.06 -10.32 14.84
C PHE A 154 -0.55 -11.74 15.09
N LEU A 155 0.04 -12.72 14.42
CA LEU A 155 -0.31 -14.13 14.56
C LEU A 155 -0.03 -14.66 15.97
N LEU A 156 1.14 -14.35 16.53
CA LEU A 156 1.54 -14.83 17.86
C LEU A 156 0.70 -14.20 18.98
N LYS A 157 0.37 -12.90 18.90
CA LYS A 157 -0.55 -12.25 19.84
C LYS A 157 -1.95 -12.88 19.80
N ALA A 158 -2.39 -13.38 18.65
CA ALA A 158 -3.64 -14.11 18.50
C ALA A 158 -3.57 -15.60 18.91
N GLY A 159 -2.39 -16.11 19.26
CA GLY A 159 -2.18 -17.54 19.58
C GLY A 159 -2.04 -18.45 18.35
N ASN A 160 -1.92 -17.89 17.15
CA ASN A 160 -1.80 -18.63 15.88
C ASN A 160 -0.34 -19.08 15.61
N THR A 161 0.26 -19.78 16.57
CA THR A 161 1.67 -20.18 16.51
C THR A 161 2.01 -21.06 15.30
N GLU A 162 1.16 -22.02 14.96
CA GLU A 162 1.43 -22.93 13.84
C GLU A 162 1.36 -22.21 12.48
N GLU A 163 0.44 -21.26 12.34
CA GLU A 163 0.36 -20.41 11.15
C GLU A 163 1.61 -19.51 11.01
N ALA A 164 2.09 -18.94 12.13
CA ALA A 164 3.34 -18.17 12.14
C ALA A 164 4.55 -19.04 11.75
N LYS A 165 4.67 -20.26 12.29
CA LYS A 165 5.76 -21.19 11.90
C LYS A 165 5.68 -21.57 10.42
N HIS A 166 4.48 -21.87 9.94
CA HIS A 166 4.26 -22.18 8.53
C HIS A 166 4.66 -21.01 7.63
N TYR A 167 4.31 -19.78 8.00
CA TYR A 167 4.71 -18.60 7.27
C TYR A 167 6.23 -18.40 7.25
N LEU A 168 6.91 -18.61 8.39
CA LEU A 168 8.37 -18.56 8.48
C LEU A 168 9.04 -19.59 7.55
N GLN A 169 8.50 -20.81 7.47
CA GLN A 169 8.97 -21.83 6.54
C GLN A 169 8.81 -21.41 5.08
N GLN A 170 7.68 -20.81 4.70
CA GLN A 170 7.47 -20.29 3.35
C GLN A 170 8.47 -19.17 3.02
N LEU A 171 8.71 -18.24 3.95
CA LEU A 171 9.72 -17.19 3.78
C LEU A 171 11.12 -17.79 3.63
N TYR A 172 11.48 -18.78 4.44
CA TYR A 172 12.77 -19.48 4.32
C TYR A 172 12.91 -20.18 2.97
N ALA A 173 11.89 -20.90 2.52
CA ALA A 173 11.92 -21.59 1.24
C ALA A 173 12.15 -20.63 0.07
N LYS A 174 11.58 -19.42 0.13
CA LYS A 174 11.70 -18.40 -0.92
C LYS A 174 12.96 -17.54 -0.83
N TYR A 175 13.43 -17.21 0.37
CA TYR A 175 14.47 -16.21 0.60
C TYR A 175 15.69 -16.71 1.38
N GLY A 176 15.68 -17.94 1.88
CA GLY A 176 16.69 -18.49 2.78
C GLY A 176 18.12 -18.50 2.22
N ALA A 177 18.25 -18.54 0.89
CA ALA A 177 19.54 -18.49 0.20
C ALA A 177 20.10 -17.05 0.07
N GLU A 178 19.33 -16.01 0.37
CA GLU A 178 19.77 -14.63 0.26
C GLU A 178 20.65 -14.23 1.44
N LYS A 179 21.73 -13.46 1.18
CA LYS A 179 22.66 -12.99 2.23
C LYS A 179 21.97 -12.25 3.39
N ARG A 180 20.86 -11.56 3.12
CA ARG A 180 20.08 -10.85 4.14
C ARG A 180 19.29 -11.77 5.06
N TRP A 181 19.10 -13.04 4.70
CA TRP A 181 18.28 -13.97 5.46
C TRP A 181 18.77 -14.14 6.90
N THR A 182 20.07 -14.30 7.13
CA THR A 182 20.62 -14.45 8.49
C THR A 182 20.27 -13.28 9.42
N ILE A 183 20.10 -12.07 8.87
CA ILE A 183 19.67 -10.90 9.66
C ILE A 183 18.17 -11.01 9.99
N LEU A 184 17.35 -11.37 9.00
CA LEU A 184 15.91 -11.54 9.15
C LEU A 184 15.56 -12.68 10.10
N GLU A 185 16.23 -13.82 9.97
CA GLU A 185 16.06 -15.00 10.83
C GLU A 185 16.35 -14.68 12.29
N LYS A 186 17.46 -13.99 12.59
CA LYS A 186 17.76 -13.53 13.96
C LYS A 186 16.67 -12.60 14.49
N LYS A 187 16.13 -11.74 13.64
CA LYS A 187 15.05 -10.82 14.00
C LYS A 187 13.75 -11.57 14.27
N TYR A 188 13.40 -12.56 13.46
CA TYR A 188 12.21 -13.38 13.65
C TYR A 188 12.35 -14.26 14.90
N ALA A 189 13.51 -14.86 15.14
CA ALA A 189 13.78 -15.60 16.37
C ALA A 189 13.59 -14.73 17.63
N ALA A 190 14.05 -13.46 17.60
CA ALA A 190 13.80 -12.52 18.68
C ALA A 190 12.30 -12.25 18.90
N VAL A 191 11.52 -12.09 17.81
CA VAL A 191 10.06 -11.94 17.92
C VAL A 191 9.42 -13.17 18.54
N PHE A 192 9.75 -14.39 18.10
CA PHE A 192 9.16 -15.61 18.65
C PHE A 192 9.49 -15.79 20.14
N ALA A 193 10.72 -15.46 20.54
CA ALA A 193 11.15 -15.52 21.94
C ALA A 193 10.34 -14.59 22.85
N GLU A 194 9.89 -13.42 22.38
CA GLU A 194 9.00 -12.52 23.14
C GLU A 194 7.65 -13.17 23.51
N TYR A 195 7.25 -14.21 22.77
CA TYR A 195 6.03 -14.98 23.02
C TYR A 195 6.33 -16.37 23.61
N GLY A 196 7.56 -16.62 24.08
CA GLY A 196 7.96 -17.87 24.73
C GLY A 196 8.21 -19.05 23.80
N LEU A 197 8.55 -18.79 22.53
CA LEU A 197 8.82 -19.79 21.48
C LEU A 197 10.27 -19.80 21.00
#